data_AF-A0AA92C6Y4-F1
#
_entry.id   AF-A0AA92C6Y4-F1
#
_cell.length_a   1.000
_cell.length_b   1.000
_cell.length_c   1.000
_cell.angle_alpha   90.00
_cell.angle_beta   90.00
_cell.angle_gamma   90.00
#
_symmetry.space_group_name_H-M   'P 1'
#
loop_
_entity.id
_entity.type
_entity.pdbx_description
1 polymer ?
#
loop_
_entity_poly.entity_id
_entity_poly.type
_entity_poly.pdbx_seq_one_letter_code
_entity_poly.pdbx_strand_id
1 'polypeptide(L)'
;MKYEMYRFINQLFIRYSGGPQVLDEAIQSHQKLKEIVQSLFVGEQASSLPQDLVAAIDRVIDRLRLTHPSGENYSADALSLDVLSILAKKDDRLFLPYIAPLLAGYRHFAADAVGGAQPRAQEELMSLISWETILSAPEGLQSIIAPKLQTLEQEADRKRQELSAAMSEYHKFLDSQQLRQAQAAEAIANAEKQLAAAGHAFEQKATEFEDRNQQIDSNIRQLRADLDAQVARFGTEAARKLWGKREKQSRFALVASSIAIFFLIAAPILGAICFTPEVLHYLAQIVAASSLPTTDTTGQVLPAPNDTQITIAAIGRLVIVTVPVFLYIWAIRLVVRFNSRSLMLLDDARLRLTMLDTFFHLIEKEGAVKEDRALVLNALFRPGPGHGDNVDPPNFTELVTKAMGSTPGK
;
A
#
# COMPACT_ATOMS: atom_id res chain seq x y z
N MET A 1 -37.32 -36.90 64.78
CA MET A 1 -38.18 -35.69 64.78
C MET A 1 -39.64 -36.11 64.92
N LYS A 2 -40.42 -35.52 65.84
CA LYS A 2 -41.86 -35.85 65.98
C LYS A 2 -42.61 -35.46 64.71
N TYR A 3 -43.56 -36.28 64.25
CA TYR A 3 -44.35 -36.03 63.02
C TYR A 3 -45.01 -34.64 62.99
N GLU A 4 -45.44 -34.15 64.15
CA GLU A 4 -46.00 -32.81 64.32
C GLU A 4 -45.03 -31.69 63.92
N MET A 5 -43.74 -31.84 64.22
CA MET A 5 -42.72 -30.86 63.82
C MET A 5 -42.46 -30.90 62.32
N TYR A 6 -42.57 -32.07 61.67
CA TYR A 6 -42.47 -32.17 60.22
C TYR A 6 -43.63 -31.46 59.54
N ARG A 7 -44.85 -31.74 60.02
CA ARG A 7 -46.06 -31.06 59.54
C ARG A 7 -45.96 -29.55 59.74
N PHE A 8 -45.44 -29.11 60.89
CA PHE A 8 -45.20 -27.69 61.17
C PHE A 8 -44.24 -27.05 60.16
N ILE A 9 -43.08 -27.67 59.90
CA ILE A 9 -42.10 -27.13 58.93
C ILE A 9 -42.70 -27.11 57.51
N ASN A 10 -43.43 -28.15 57.12
CA ASN A 10 -44.09 -28.20 55.81
C ASN A 10 -45.22 -27.16 55.65
N GLN A 11 -45.87 -26.76 56.75
CA GLN A 11 -46.86 -25.67 56.75
C GLN A 11 -46.22 -24.29 56.78
N LEU A 12 -45.02 -24.19 57.37
CA LEU A 12 -44.30 -22.93 57.48
C LEU A 12 -43.73 -22.49 56.13
N PHE A 13 -43.06 -23.39 55.40
CA PHE A 13 -42.48 -23.07 54.09
C PHE A 13 -43.54 -23.23 53.00
N ILE A 14 -43.88 -22.13 52.33
CA ILE A 14 -44.88 -22.07 51.27
C ILE A 14 -44.26 -21.45 50.03
N ARG A 15 -44.80 -21.77 48.85
CA ARG A 15 -44.31 -21.23 47.58
C ARG A 15 -45.33 -20.26 47.00
N TYR A 16 -44.93 -19.01 46.85
CA TYR A 16 -45.75 -18.01 46.17
C TYR A 16 -45.37 -17.94 44.67
N SER A 17 -46.36 -17.66 43.84
CA SER A 17 -46.16 -17.37 42.42
C SER A 17 -47.01 -16.20 41.99
N GLY A 18 -46.43 -15.22 41.31
CA GLY A 18 -47.13 -13.98 40.95
C GLY A 18 -46.17 -12.90 40.42
N GLY A 19 -46.61 -11.65 40.46
CA GLY A 19 -45.82 -10.50 40.00
C GLY A 19 -44.63 -10.16 40.91
N PRO A 20 -43.92 -9.05 40.65
CA PRO A 20 -42.71 -8.65 41.39
C PRO A 20 -42.90 -8.55 42.91
N GLN A 21 -44.13 -8.23 43.35
CA GLN A 21 -44.51 -8.11 44.76
C GLN A 21 -44.30 -9.41 45.55
N VAL A 22 -44.33 -10.57 44.88
CA VAL A 22 -44.09 -11.88 45.51
C VAL A 22 -42.69 -11.98 46.11
N LEU A 23 -41.69 -11.35 45.48
CA LEU A 23 -40.33 -11.37 46.00
C LEU A 23 -40.21 -10.55 47.28
N ASP A 24 -40.85 -9.38 47.30
CA ASP A 24 -40.89 -8.50 48.47
C ASP A 24 -41.63 -9.17 49.63
N GLU A 25 -42.76 -9.82 49.36
CA GLU A 25 -43.52 -10.59 50.35
C GLU A 25 -42.71 -11.76 50.92
N ALA A 26 -41.99 -12.50 50.06
CA ALA A 26 -41.11 -13.58 50.49
C ALA A 26 -39.99 -13.06 51.40
N ILE A 27 -39.29 -11.99 50.98
CA ILE A 27 -38.22 -11.36 51.77
C ILE A 27 -38.76 -10.88 53.13
N GLN A 28 -39.91 -10.20 53.15
CA GLN A 28 -40.53 -9.72 54.38
C GLN A 28 -40.89 -10.87 55.33
N SER A 29 -41.40 -11.99 54.80
CA SER A 29 -41.73 -13.16 55.63
C SER A 29 -40.49 -13.75 56.33
N HIS A 30 -39.36 -13.85 55.63
CA HIS A 30 -38.08 -14.31 56.18
C HIS A 30 -37.50 -13.31 57.20
N GLN A 31 -37.58 -12.01 56.90
CA GLN A 31 -37.17 -10.95 57.83
C GLN A 31 -37.96 -11.01 59.14
N LYS A 32 -39.27 -11.25 59.07
CA LYS A 32 -40.12 -11.40 60.25
C LYS A 32 -39.70 -12.58 61.12
N LEU A 33 -39.31 -13.73 60.54
CA LEU A 33 -38.77 -14.83 61.33
C LEU A 33 -37.44 -14.45 61.99
N LYS A 34 -36.55 -13.74 61.27
CA LYS A 34 -35.29 -13.25 61.82
C LYS A 34 -35.53 -12.35 63.03
N GLU A 35 -36.48 -11.42 62.95
CA GLU A 35 -36.86 -10.54 64.04
C GLU A 35 -37.40 -11.33 65.24
N ILE A 36 -38.25 -12.34 65.02
CA ILE A 36 -38.75 -13.22 66.09
C ILE A 36 -37.58 -13.90 66.80
N VAL A 37 -36.67 -14.53 66.05
CA VAL A 37 -35.51 -15.24 66.62
C VAL A 37 -34.60 -14.26 67.36
N GLN A 38 -34.31 -13.10 66.77
CA GLN A 38 -33.46 -12.11 67.43
C GLN A 38 -34.10 -11.57 68.70
N SER A 39 -35.40 -11.28 68.69
CA SER A 39 -36.10 -10.73 69.86
C SER A 39 -36.16 -11.70 71.05
N LEU A 40 -36.28 -13.00 70.77
CA LEU A 40 -36.35 -14.04 71.81
C LEU A 40 -34.98 -14.39 72.42
N PHE A 41 -33.88 -14.16 71.70
CA PHE A 41 -32.54 -14.60 72.10
C PHE A 41 -31.52 -13.45 72.19
N VAL A 42 -31.96 -12.21 72.43
CA VAL A 42 -31.05 -11.05 72.62
C VAL A 42 -30.17 -11.28 73.85
N GLY A 43 -28.87 -11.51 73.64
CA GLY A 43 -27.86 -11.48 74.71
C GLY A 43 -27.51 -12.83 75.35
N GLU A 44 -28.11 -13.94 74.94
CA GLU A 44 -27.65 -15.27 75.39
C GLU A 44 -26.36 -15.67 74.65
N GLN A 45 -25.23 -15.63 75.36
CA GLN A 45 -23.90 -16.00 74.84
C GLN A 45 -23.69 -17.51 74.60
N ALA A 46 -24.69 -18.37 74.81
CA ALA A 46 -24.43 -19.80 75.05
C ALA A 46 -24.94 -20.78 73.98
N SER A 47 -25.74 -20.38 72.99
CA SER A 47 -26.17 -21.32 71.95
C SER A 47 -25.87 -20.82 70.53
N SER A 48 -25.14 -21.62 69.75
CA SER A 48 -24.84 -21.32 68.34
C SER A 48 -26.09 -21.46 67.46
N LEU A 49 -27.08 -22.23 67.89
CA LEU A 49 -28.24 -22.62 67.07
C LEU A 49 -29.13 -21.44 66.63
N PRO A 50 -29.51 -20.47 67.48
CA PRO A 50 -30.24 -19.28 67.04
C PRO A 50 -29.43 -18.45 66.04
N GLN A 51 -28.11 -18.32 66.25
CA GLN A 51 -27.22 -17.60 65.34
C GLN A 51 -27.09 -18.31 63.98
N ASP A 52 -26.96 -19.64 63.99
CA ASP A 52 -26.92 -20.47 62.79
C ASP A 52 -28.22 -20.34 61.99
N LEU A 53 -29.37 -20.26 62.67
CA LEU A 53 -30.67 -20.04 62.07
C LEU A 53 -30.77 -18.63 61.45
N VAL A 54 -30.35 -17.58 62.17
CA VAL A 54 -30.30 -16.23 61.62
C VAL A 54 -29.40 -16.16 60.38
N ALA A 55 -28.22 -16.78 60.43
CA ALA A 55 -27.32 -16.84 59.28
C ALA A 55 -27.92 -17.62 58.11
N ALA A 56 -28.71 -18.66 58.37
CA ALA A 56 -29.44 -19.38 57.32
C ALA A 56 -30.56 -18.54 56.69
N ILE A 57 -31.28 -17.76 57.50
CA ILE A 57 -32.31 -16.82 57.03
C ILE A 57 -31.68 -15.75 56.13
N ASP A 58 -30.55 -15.16 56.54
CA ASP A 58 -29.86 -14.12 55.77
C ASP A 58 -29.41 -14.63 54.40
N ARG A 59 -28.85 -15.85 54.33
CA ARG A 59 -28.49 -16.47 53.06
C ARG A 59 -29.68 -16.64 52.10
N VAL A 60 -30.88 -16.92 52.62
CA VAL A 60 -32.09 -17.03 51.80
C VAL A 60 -32.55 -15.65 51.35
N ILE A 61 -32.54 -14.64 52.22
CA ILE A 61 -32.90 -13.25 51.86
C ILE A 61 -31.97 -12.71 50.76
N ASP A 62 -30.66 -12.88 50.92
CA ASP A 62 -29.68 -12.40 49.94
C ASP A 62 -29.84 -13.12 48.60
N ARG A 63 -30.19 -14.41 48.62
CA ARG A 63 -30.52 -15.15 47.40
C ARG A 63 -31.77 -14.61 46.72
N LEU A 64 -32.85 -14.39 47.48
CA LEU A 64 -34.08 -13.83 46.93
C LEU A 64 -33.82 -12.49 46.24
N ARG A 65 -33.00 -11.60 46.85
CA ARG A 65 -32.58 -10.33 46.23
C ARG A 65 -31.84 -10.47 44.91
N LEU A 66 -31.12 -11.57 44.70
CA LEU A 66 -30.36 -11.85 43.48
C LEU A 66 -31.19 -12.59 42.41
N THR A 67 -32.40 -13.05 42.73
CA THR A 67 -33.24 -13.78 41.79
C THR A 67 -33.79 -12.84 40.72
N HIS A 68 -33.44 -13.09 39.46
CA HIS A 68 -34.00 -12.39 38.31
C HIS A 68 -35.32 -13.05 37.83
N PRO A 69 -36.26 -12.27 37.28
CA PRO A 69 -37.52 -12.80 36.76
C PRO A 69 -37.29 -13.83 35.65
N SER A 70 -38.01 -14.95 35.72
CA SER A 70 -38.17 -15.88 34.60
C SER A 70 -39.46 -15.55 33.85
N GLY A 71 -39.44 -14.48 33.05
CA GLY A 71 -40.63 -13.94 32.37
C GLY A 71 -41.39 -12.91 33.23
N GLU A 72 -42.72 -12.87 33.13
CA GLU A 72 -43.57 -11.93 33.91
C GLU A 72 -43.93 -12.45 35.32
N ASN A 73 -43.62 -13.72 35.62
CA ASN A 73 -43.97 -14.36 36.89
C ASN A 73 -42.71 -14.69 37.71
N TYR A 74 -42.72 -14.30 38.98
CA TYR A 74 -41.79 -14.73 40.01
C TYR A 74 -42.37 -15.93 40.74
N SER A 75 -41.51 -16.88 41.10
CA SER A 75 -41.82 -17.89 42.11
C SER A 75 -40.75 -17.86 43.18
N ALA A 76 -41.17 -17.62 44.42
CA ALA A 76 -40.29 -17.51 45.57
C ALA A 76 -40.81 -18.39 46.71
N ASP A 77 -39.88 -19.04 47.40
CA ASP A 77 -40.18 -19.70 48.67
C ASP A 77 -40.30 -18.62 49.75
N ALA A 78 -41.38 -18.68 50.51
CA ALA A 78 -41.74 -17.74 51.55
C ALA A 78 -42.18 -18.49 52.81
N LEU A 79 -42.39 -17.75 53.89
CA LEU A 79 -42.91 -18.28 55.14
C LEU A 79 -44.38 -17.90 55.33
N SER A 80 -45.20 -18.86 55.76
CA SER A 80 -46.59 -18.63 56.12
C SER A 80 -46.69 -17.63 57.28
N LEU A 81 -47.32 -16.47 57.02
CA LEU A 81 -47.52 -15.42 58.02
C LEU A 81 -48.35 -15.89 59.22
N ASP A 82 -49.31 -16.79 58.99
CA ASP A 82 -50.13 -17.40 60.05
C ASP A 82 -49.27 -18.22 61.00
N VAL A 83 -48.38 -19.06 60.45
CA VAL A 83 -47.47 -19.90 61.26
C VAL A 83 -46.44 -19.02 61.97
N LEU A 84 -45.93 -17.97 61.33
CA LEU A 84 -45.07 -16.99 61.98
C LEU A 84 -45.75 -16.27 63.14
N SER A 85 -47.06 -15.98 63.04
CA SER A 85 -47.81 -15.37 64.14
C SER A 85 -47.93 -16.29 65.36
N ILE A 86 -47.98 -17.62 65.13
CA ILE A 86 -47.96 -18.63 66.18
C ILE A 86 -46.59 -18.67 66.85
N LEU A 87 -45.51 -18.60 66.06
CA LEU A 87 -44.14 -18.56 66.56
C LEU A 87 -43.87 -17.29 67.39
N ALA A 88 -44.35 -16.13 66.95
CA ALA A 88 -44.17 -14.85 67.64
C ALA A 88 -44.81 -14.80 69.03
N LYS A 89 -45.79 -15.67 69.33
CA LYS A 89 -46.46 -15.76 70.63
C LYS A 89 -45.74 -16.67 71.63
N LYS A 90 -44.70 -17.39 71.21
CA LYS A 90 -43.94 -18.31 72.08
C LYS A 90 -42.85 -17.54 72.83
N ASP A 91 -42.59 -17.95 74.06
CA ASP A 91 -41.39 -17.53 74.79
C ASP A 91 -40.15 -18.31 74.29
N ASP A 92 -38.99 -17.93 74.81
CA ASP A 92 -37.69 -18.54 74.53
C ASP A 92 -37.70 -20.08 74.70
N ARG A 93 -38.26 -20.56 75.81
CA ARG A 93 -38.32 -21.98 76.18
C ARG A 93 -39.22 -22.79 75.25
N LEU A 94 -40.37 -22.24 74.86
CA LEU A 94 -41.31 -22.89 73.96
C LEU A 94 -40.87 -22.79 72.50
N PHE A 95 -40.01 -21.82 72.16
CA PHE A 95 -39.45 -21.67 70.82
C PHE A 95 -38.25 -22.57 70.57
N LEU A 96 -37.42 -22.85 71.58
CA LEU A 96 -36.19 -23.64 71.46
C LEU A 96 -36.35 -24.98 70.69
N PRO A 97 -37.41 -25.79 70.91
CA PRO A 97 -37.60 -27.05 70.17
C PRO A 97 -37.83 -26.87 68.66
N TYR A 98 -38.19 -25.66 68.21
CA TYR A 98 -38.43 -25.34 66.81
C TYR A 98 -37.15 -24.92 66.07
N ILE A 99 -36.08 -24.51 66.76
CA ILE A 99 -34.86 -24.00 66.12
C ILE A 99 -34.21 -25.05 65.22
N ALA A 100 -34.01 -26.27 65.73
CA ALA A 100 -33.39 -27.33 64.94
C ALA A 100 -34.25 -27.76 63.72
N PRO A 101 -35.58 -27.97 63.86
CA PRO A 101 -36.47 -28.18 62.71
C PRO A 101 -36.47 -27.01 61.70
N LEU A 102 -36.45 -25.76 62.17
CA LEU A 102 -36.38 -24.57 61.32
C LEU A 102 -35.07 -24.56 60.53
N LEU A 103 -33.95 -24.78 61.20
CA LEU A 103 -32.63 -24.86 60.57
C LEU A 103 -32.56 -25.99 59.55
N ALA A 104 -33.14 -27.15 59.87
CA ALA A 104 -33.27 -28.27 58.93
C ALA A 104 -34.16 -27.92 57.73
N GLY A 105 -35.27 -27.20 57.95
CA GLY A 105 -36.12 -26.67 56.89
C GLY A 105 -35.36 -25.71 55.97
N TYR A 106 -34.63 -24.74 56.53
CA TYR A 106 -33.76 -23.85 55.75
C TYR A 106 -32.68 -24.62 54.99
N ARG A 107 -32.07 -25.64 55.58
CA ARG A 107 -31.10 -26.47 54.87
C ARG A 107 -31.76 -27.25 53.73
N HIS A 108 -32.95 -27.80 53.95
CA HIS A 108 -33.68 -28.56 52.94
C HIS A 108 -34.12 -27.68 51.77
N PHE A 109 -34.83 -26.59 52.05
CA PHE A 109 -35.36 -25.69 51.02
C PHE A 109 -34.28 -24.80 50.39
N ALA A 110 -33.21 -24.45 51.11
CA ALA A 110 -32.10 -23.66 50.54
C ALA A 110 -31.05 -24.52 49.81
N ALA A 111 -30.98 -25.84 50.01
CA ALA A 111 -30.01 -26.71 49.34
C ALA A 111 -30.34 -26.98 47.87
N ASP A 112 -31.61 -26.90 47.46
CA ASP A 112 -32.03 -27.18 46.07
C ASP A 112 -31.49 -26.18 45.02
N ALA A 113 -30.79 -25.11 45.42
CA ALA A 113 -30.25 -24.11 44.50
C ALA A 113 -28.71 -24.03 44.41
N VAL A 114 -27.95 -24.72 45.29
CA VAL A 114 -26.48 -24.74 45.19
C VAL A 114 -26.09 -26.15 44.76
N GLY A 115 -25.86 -26.32 43.46
CA GLY A 115 -25.52 -27.60 42.81
C GLY A 115 -24.20 -28.21 43.28
N GLY A 116 -24.13 -28.60 44.53
CA GLY A 116 -23.03 -29.32 45.15
C GLY A 116 -23.60 -30.54 45.85
N ALA A 117 -23.08 -31.71 45.49
CA ALA A 117 -23.40 -33.03 46.03
C ALA A 117 -23.12 -33.12 47.55
N GLN A 118 -23.93 -32.47 48.37
CA GLN A 118 -24.05 -32.83 49.78
C GLN A 118 -25.18 -33.87 49.92
N PRO A 119 -24.95 -34.95 50.70
CA PRO A 119 -25.97 -35.96 50.93
C PRO A 119 -27.23 -35.27 51.44
N ARG A 120 -28.38 -35.68 50.89
CA ARG A 120 -29.66 -35.06 51.22
C ARG A 120 -29.82 -35.16 52.74
N ALA A 121 -30.12 -34.08 53.44
CA ALA A 121 -30.40 -34.13 54.87
C ALA A 121 -31.49 -35.19 55.22
N GLN A 122 -32.30 -35.56 54.22
CA GLN A 122 -33.25 -36.66 54.22
C GLN A 122 -32.59 -38.05 54.30
N GLU A 123 -31.46 -38.27 53.64
CA GLU A 123 -30.63 -39.49 53.74
C GLU A 123 -29.94 -39.60 55.10
N GLU A 124 -29.45 -38.49 55.66
CA GLU A 124 -28.92 -38.47 57.05
C GLU A 124 -30.03 -38.73 58.08
N LEU A 125 -31.23 -38.17 57.90
CA LEU A 125 -32.36 -38.43 58.79
C LEU A 125 -32.83 -39.89 58.69
N MET A 126 -32.87 -40.44 57.47
CA MET A 126 -33.21 -41.85 57.24
C MET A 126 -32.13 -42.79 57.79
N SER A 127 -30.85 -42.42 57.71
CA SER A 127 -29.72 -43.13 58.33
C SER A 127 -29.84 -43.14 59.86
N LEU A 128 -30.20 -42.02 60.49
CA LEU A 128 -30.36 -41.95 61.94
C LEU A 128 -31.58 -42.73 62.43
N ILE A 129 -32.72 -42.63 61.73
CA ILE A 129 -33.93 -43.39 62.05
C ILE A 129 -33.68 -44.89 61.91
N SER A 130 -33.00 -45.32 60.83
CA SER A 130 -32.64 -46.74 60.65
C SER A 130 -31.66 -47.25 61.71
N TRP A 131 -30.70 -46.43 62.15
CA TRP A 131 -29.78 -46.79 63.24
C TRP A 131 -30.49 -46.97 64.58
N GLU A 132 -31.40 -46.05 64.93
CA GLU A 132 -32.19 -46.10 66.17
C GLU A 132 -33.14 -47.31 66.17
N THR A 133 -33.67 -47.68 65.00
CA THR A 133 -34.53 -48.86 64.81
C THR A 133 -33.74 -50.18 64.94
N ILE A 134 -32.47 -50.20 64.53
CA ILE A 134 -31.58 -51.37 64.66
C ILE A 134 -31.14 -51.58 66.12
N LEU A 135 -30.89 -50.51 66.87
CA LEU A 135 -30.55 -50.58 68.30
C LEU A 135 -31.68 -51.08 69.19
N SER A 136 -32.93 -50.82 68.81
CA SER A 136 -34.12 -51.17 69.58
C SER A 136 -34.69 -52.54 69.22
N ALA A 137 -34.01 -53.31 68.36
CA ALA A 137 -34.40 -54.65 67.97
C ALA A 137 -34.06 -55.70 69.06
N PRO A 138 -34.93 -56.71 69.32
CA PRO A 138 -34.69 -57.74 70.34
C PRO A 138 -33.45 -58.59 70.04
N GLU A 139 -32.78 -59.10 71.09
CA GLU A 139 -31.48 -59.81 71.07
C GLU A 139 -31.34 -60.94 70.03
N GLY A 140 -32.45 -61.52 69.54
CA GLY A 140 -32.46 -62.54 68.48
C GLY A 140 -32.00 -62.04 67.09
N LEU A 141 -32.03 -60.73 66.82
CA LEU A 141 -31.60 -60.16 65.53
C LEU A 141 -30.09 -59.92 65.45
N GLN A 142 -29.38 -59.86 66.57
CA GLN A 142 -27.93 -59.61 66.60
C GLN A 142 -27.12 -60.74 65.96
N SER A 143 -27.58 -61.99 66.06
CA SER A 143 -26.92 -63.16 65.46
C SER A 143 -27.00 -63.18 63.92
N ILE A 144 -27.99 -62.49 63.34
CA ILE A 144 -28.17 -62.34 61.88
C ILE A 144 -27.43 -61.09 61.37
N ILE A 145 -27.34 -60.04 62.19
CA ILE A 145 -26.76 -58.75 61.81
C ILE A 145 -25.23 -58.76 61.91
N ALA A 146 -24.64 -59.42 62.91
CA ALA A 146 -23.18 -59.47 63.10
C ALA A 146 -22.37 -59.91 61.86
N PRO A 147 -22.71 -61.00 61.14
CA PRO A 147 -21.98 -61.38 59.93
C PRO A 147 -22.15 -60.35 58.80
N LYS A 148 -23.33 -59.73 58.66
CA LYS A 148 -23.53 -58.64 57.68
C LYS A 148 -22.71 -57.41 58.03
N LEU A 149 -22.56 -57.10 59.32
CA LEU A 149 -21.76 -55.97 59.81
C LEU A 149 -20.28 -56.18 59.50
N GLN A 150 -19.77 -57.40 59.69
CA GLN A 150 -18.40 -57.76 59.32
C GLN A 150 -18.19 -57.68 57.79
N THR A 151 -19.20 -58.05 56.99
CA THR A 151 -19.13 -57.92 55.53
C THR A 151 -19.08 -56.45 55.11
N LEU A 152 -19.88 -55.60 55.77
CA LEU A 152 -19.89 -54.15 55.54
C LEU A 152 -18.59 -53.47 56.00
N GLU A 153 -17.98 -53.94 57.10
CA GLU A 153 -16.68 -53.44 57.57
C GLU A 153 -15.56 -53.78 56.58
N GLN A 154 -15.54 -55.01 56.07
CA GLN A 154 -14.62 -55.41 55.00
C GLN A 154 -14.83 -54.61 53.71
N GLU A 155 -16.09 -54.35 53.34
CA GLU A 155 -16.40 -53.53 52.18
C GLU A 155 -16.01 -52.05 52.38
N ALA A 156 -16.18 -51.53 53.61
CA ALA A 156 -15.74 -50.19 53.98
C ALA A 156 -14.22 -50.06 53.92
N ASP A 157 -13.48 -51.05 54.42
CA ASP A 157 -12.01 -51.07 54.33
C ASP A 157 -11.52 -51.19 52.88
N ARG A 158 -12.17 -52.02 52.06
CA ARG A 158 -11.86 -52.11 50.62
C ARG A 158 -12.09 -50.77 49.93
N LYS A 159 -13.23 -50.12 50.18
CA LYS A 159 -13.51 -48.78 49.63
C LYS A 159 -12.54 -47.73 50.14
N ARG A 160 -12.07 -47.83 51.40
CA ARG A 160 -11.07 -46.91 51.96
C ARG A 160 -9.72 -47.07 51.26
N GLN A 161 -9.32 -48.31 50.96
CA GLN A 161 -8.11 -48.60 50.18
C GLN A 161 -8.24 -48.10 48.73
N GLU A 162 -9.36 -48.38 48.05
CA GLU A 162 -9.67 -47.86 46.71
C GLU A 162 -9.63 -46.32 46.69
N LEU A 163 -10.23 -45.66 47.68
CA LEU A 163 -10.22 -44.21 47.82
C LEU A 163 -8.80 -43.67 48.04
N SER A 164 -8.01 -44.31 48.89
CA SER A 164 -6.62 -43.89 49.14
C SER A 164 -5.74 -44.04 47.88
N ALA A 165 -5.96 -45.11 47.11
CA ALA A 165 -5.27 -45.33 45.84
C ALA A 165 -5.67 -44.25 44.82
N ALA A 166 -6.98 -43.97 44.69
CA ALA A 166 -7.49 -42.91 43.82
C ALA A 166 -6.99 -41.52 44.21
N MET A 167 -6.91 -41.21 45.51
CA MET A 167 -6.34 -39.95 46.01
C MET A 167 -4.85 -39.83 45.66
N SER A 168 -4.09 -40.93 45.75
CA SER A 168 -2.66 -40.93 45.38
C SER A 168 -2.45 -40.71 43.88
N GLU A 169 -3.32 -41.29 43.05
CA GLU A 169 -3.30 -41.09 41.59
C GLU A 169 -3.68 -39.65 41.23
N TYR A 170 -4.67 -39.08 41.92
CA TYR A 170 -5.06 -37.70 41.76
C TYR A 170 -3.94 -36.72 42.15
N HIS A 171 -3.20 -36.98 43.23
CA HIS A 171 -2.03 -36.17 43.59
C HIS A 171 -0.95 -36.23 42.51
N LYS A 172 -0.61 -37.42 42.00
CA LYS A 172 0.33 -37.57 40.88
C LYS A 172 -0.11 -36.81 39.64
N PHE A 173 -1.41 -36.83 39.35
CA PHE A 173 -1.98 -36.05 38.24
C PHE A 173 -1.81 -34.55 38.47
N LEU A 174 -2.13 -34.04 39.66
CA LEU A 174 -1.93 -32.63 40.02
C LEU A 174 -0.47 -32.20 39.91
N ASP A 175 0.47 -33.01 40.43
CA ASP A 175 1.90 -32.73 40.33
C ASP A 175 2.35 -32.69 38.86
N SER A 176 1.86 -33.62 38.04
CA SER A 176 2.14 -33.63 36.60
C SER A 176 1.57 -32.41 35.87
N GLN A 177 0.39 -31.93 36.30
CA GLN A 177 -0.22 -30.72 35.76
C GLN A 177 0.57 -29.47 36.14
N GLN A 178 0.99 -29.35 37.40
CA GLN A 178 1.85 -28.25 37.84
C GLN A 178 3.17 -28.22 37.09
N LEU A 179 3.80 -29.38 36.89
CA LEU A 179 5.04 -29.48 36.11
C LEU A 179 4.84 -29.02 34.65
N ARG A 180 3.74 -29.42 34.00
CA ARG A 180 3.41 -28.98 32.64
C ARG A 180 3.13 -27.48 32.57
N GLN A 181 2.46 -26.92 33.58
CA GLN A 181 2.23 -25.48 33.66
C GLN A 181 3.53 -24.69 33.83
N ALA A 182 4.46 -25.18 34.66
CA ALA A 182 5.78 -24.58 34.80
C ALA A 182 6.58 -24.61 33.49
N GLN A 183 6.58 -25.75 32.78
CA GLN A 183 7.21 -25.88 31.48
C GLN A 183 6.58 -24.98 30.41
N ALA A 184 5.26 -24.86 30.41
CA ALA A 184 4.55 -23.95 29.50
C ALA A 184 4.90 -22.48 29.78
N ALA A 185 4.97 -22.08 31.05
CA ALA A 185 5.37 -20.73 31.43
C ALA A 185 6.82 -20.42 31.00
N GLU A 186 7.74 -21.36 31.15
CA GLU A 186 9.12 -21.22 30.69
C GLU A 186 9.21 -21.13 29.16
N ALA A 187 8.45 -21.96 28.43
CA ALA A 187 8.38 -21.92 26.97
C ALA A 187 7.84 -20.58 26.47
N ILE A 188 6.81 -20.02 27.12
CA ILE A 188 6.25 -18.70 26.80
C ILE A 188 7.30 -17.60 27.04
N ALA A 189 7.98 -17.60 28.18
CA ALA A 189 9.02 -16.62 28.48
C ALA A 189 10.20 -16.68 27.48
N ASN A 190 10.57 -17.88 27.05
CA ASN A 190 11.60 -18.05 26.02
C ASN A 190 11.12 -17.59 24.64
N ALA A 191 9.86 -17.85 24.28
CA ALA A 191 9.26 -17.37 23.05
C ALA A 191 9.20 -15.84 23.01
N GLU A 192 8.80 -15.17 24.10
CA GLU A 192 8.79 -13.71 24.20
C GLU A 192 10.19 -13.11 24.01
N LYS A 193 11.22 -13.71 24.62
CA LYS A 193 12.61 -13.29 24.43
C LYS A 193 13.06 -13.41 22.97
N GLN A 194 12.71 -14.51 22.29
CA GLN A 194 13.03 -14.70 20.88
C GLN A 194 12.28 -13.72 19.99
N LEU A 195 11.02 -13.43 20.29
CA LEU A 195 10.19 -12.48 19.54
C LEU A 195 10.71 -11.05 19.70
N ALA A 196 11.14 -10.66 20.90
CA ALA A 196 11.78 -9.37 21.15
C ALA A 196 13.13 -9.24 20.41
N ALA A 197 13.96 -10.29 20.44
CA ALA A 197 15.23 -10.31 19.71
C ALA A 197 15.03 -10.25 18.19
N ALA A 198 14.04 -10.97 17.66
CA ALA A 198 13.66 -10.91 16.25
C ALA A 198 13.10 -9.54 15.87
N GLY A 199 12.32 -8.91 16.74
CA GLY A 199 11.81 -7.54 16.56
C GLY A 199 12.92 -6.52 16.40
N HIS A 200 13.91 -6.54 17.30
CA HIS A 200 15.08 -5.66 17.20
C HIS A 200 15.92 -5.92 15.96
N ALA A 201 16.11 -7.19 15.58
CA ALA A 201 16.84 -7.53 14.35
C ALA A 201 16.10 -7.04 13.10
N PHE A 202 14.77 -7.09 13.09
CA PHE A 202 13.95 -6.57 12.01
C PHE A 202 14.02 -5.04 11.92
N GLU A 203 13.92 -4.35 13.07
CA GLU A 203 14.04 -2.89 13.14
C GLU A 203 15.41 -2.41 12.64
N GLN A 204 16.50 -3.08 13.06
CA GLN A 204 17.85 -2.77 12.58
C GLN A 204 18.01 -3.02 11.07
N LYS A 205 17.38 -4.07 10.54
CA LYS A 205 17.36 -4.34 9.09
C LYS A 205 16.53 -3.34 8.32
N ALA A 206 15.42 -2.86 8.89
CA ALA A 206 14.59 -1.83 8.29
C ALA A 206 15.34 -0.50 8.19
N THR A 207 16.06 -0.09 9.24
CA THR A 207 16.90 1.11 9.20
C THR A 207 18.05 0.98 8.20
N GLU A 208 18.73 -0.17 8.14
CA GLU A 208 19.78 -0.43 7.14
C GLU A 208 19.23 -0.34 5.70
N PHE A 209 18.01 -0.83 5.49
CA PHE A 209 17.36 -0.77 4.18
C PHE A 209 16.98 0.67 3.81
N GLU A 210 16.47 1.45 4.77
CA GLU A 210 16.14 2.86 4.56
C GLU A 210 17.39 3.70 4.23
N ASP A 211 18.50 3.48 4.94
CA ASP A 211 19.79 4.14 4.67
C ASP A 211 20.31 3.79 3.26
N ARG A 212 20.24 2.51 2.87
CA ARG A 212 20.61 2.08 1.51
C ARG A 212 19.71 2.71 0.44
N ASN A 213 18.42 2.83 0.73
CA ASN A 213 17.48 3.42 -0.22
C ASN A 213 17.77 4.92 -0.42
N GLN A 214 18.05 5.66 0.67
CA GLN A 214 18.49 7.05 0.59
C GLN A 214 19.80 7.20 -0.19
N GLN A 215 20.74 6.26 -0.01
CA GLN A 215 21.99 6.23 -0.77
C GLN A 215 21.73 5.99 -2.27
N ILE A 216 20.86 5.04 -2.63
CA ILE A 216 20.46 4.78 -4.02
C ILE A 216 19.83 6.02 -4.64
N ASP A 217 18.91 6.68 -3.95
CA ASP A 217 18.27 7.91 -4.44
C ASP A 217 19.29 9.04 -4.68
N SER A 218 20.27 9.19 -3.78
CA SER A 218 21.35 10.17 -3.97
C SER A 218 22.21 9.84 -5.19
N ASN A 219 22.54 8.56 -5.41
CA ASN A 219 23.30 8.09 -6.56
C ASN A 219 22.53 8.27 -7.87
N ILE A 220 21.22 8.01 -7.88
CA ILE A 220 20.36 8.25 -9.05
C ILE A 220 20.32 9.73 -9.41
N ARG A 221 20.21 10.62 -8.42
CA ARG A 221 20.26 12.08 -8.66
C ARG A 221 21.60 12.52 -9.23
N GLN A 222 22.72 11.98 -8.71
CA GLN A 222 24.06 12.24 -9.24
C GLN A 222 24.24 11.71 -10.67
N LEU A 223 23.83 10.47 -10.93
CA LEU A 223 23.87 9.87 -12.26
C LEU A 223 23.04 10.65 -13.28
N ARG A 224 21.86 11.14 -12.89
CA ARG A 224 21.02 11.96 -13.76
C ARG A 224 21.68 13.29 -14.09
N ALA A 225 22.29 13.94 -13.09
CA ALA A 225 23.04 15.18 -13.31
C ALA A 225 24.26 14.98 -14.22
N ASP A 226 25.00 13.88 -14.04
CA ASP A 226 26.16 13.55 -14.88
C ASP A 226 25.72 13.16 -16.30
N LEU A 227 24.64 12.40 -16.45
CA LEU A 227 24.09 12.05 -17.76
C LEU A 227 23.61 13.30 -18.51
N ASP A 228 22.90 14.22 -17.83
CA ASP A 228 22.46 15.47 -18.42
C ASP A 228 23.67 16.32 -18.87
N ALA A 229 24.75 16.36 -18.07
CA ALA A 229 26.00 17.02 -18.44
C ALA A 229 26.69 16.36 -19.64
N GLN A 230 26.72 15.02 -19.69
CA GLN A 230 27.32 14.27 -20.79
C GLN A 230 26.52 14.41 -22.09
N VAL A 231 25.19 14.31 -22.04
CA VAL A 231 24.32 14.51 -23.21
C VAL A 231 24.49 15.92 -23.77
N ALA A 232 24.58 16.94 -22.90
CA ALA A 232 24.88 18.30 -23.30
C ALA A 232 26.25 18.41 -24.00
N ARG A 233 27.30 17.72 -23.51
CA ARG A 233 28.62 17.70 -24.15
C ARG A 233 28.64 16.94 -25.49
N PHE A 234 28.05 15.76 -25.55
CA PHE A 234 28.04 14.95 -26.78
C PHE A 234 27.23 15.57 -27.91
N GLY A 235 26.02 16.07 -27.61
CA GLY A 235 25.17 16.70 -28.63
C GLY A 235 25.83 17.91 -29.29
N THR A 236 26.65 18.62 -28.52
CA THR A 236 27.26 19.86 -28.94
C THR A 236 28.61 19.65 -29.64
N GLU A 237 29.45 18.69 -29.20
CA GLU A 237 30.64 18.27 -29.95
C GLU A 237 30.29 17.73 -31.35
N ALA A 238 29.21 16.94 -31.43
CA ALA A 238 28.70 16.42 -32.70
C ALA A 238 28.29 17.57 -33.64
N ALA A 239 27.56 18.57 -33.12
CA ALA A 239 27.18 19.76 -33.88
C ALA A 239 28.41 20.55 -34.36
N ARG A 240 29.39 20.79 -33.50
CA ARG A 240 30.65 21.48 -33.85
C ARG A 240 31.40 20.76 -34.96
N LYS A 241 31.52 19.43 -34.86
CA LYS A 241 32.20 18.61 -35.88
C LYS A 241 31.47 18.66 -37.23
N LEU A 242 30.15 18.64 -37.22
CA LEU A 242 29.33 18.70 -38.44
C LEU A 242 29.49 20.05 -39.16
N TRP A 243 29.36 21.16 -38.42
CA TRP A 243 29.51 22.50 -38.99
C TRP A 243 30.94 22.80 -39.43
N GLY A 244 31.94 22.35 -38.68
CA GLY A 244 33.35 22.47 -39.08
C GLY A 244 33.67 21.70 -40.37
N LYS A 245 33.09 20.51 -40.55
CA LYS A 245 33.22 19.76 -41.82
C LYS A 245 32.57 20.52 -42.99
N ARG A 246 31.40 21.12 -42.76
CA ARG A 246 30.68 21.91 -43.76
C ARG A 246 31.42 23.19 -44.14
N GLU A 247 32.00 23.90 -43.18
CA GLU A 247 32.86 25.06 -43.44
C GLU A 247 34.05 24.67 -44.33
N LYS A 248 34.75 23.57 -43.98
CA LYS A 248 35.90 23.10 -44.76
C LYS A 248 35.50 22.75 -46.20
N GLN A 249 34.35 22.11 -46.39
CA GLN A 249 33.82 21.79 -47.71
C GLN A 249 33.45 23.04 -48.51
N SER A 250 32.76 24.01 -47.91
CA SER A 250 32.41 25.28 -48.56
C SER A 250 33.67 26.09 -48.92
N ARG A 251 34.68 26.12 -48.05
CA ARG A 251 35.98 26.77 -48.31
C ARG A 251 36.70 26.13 -49.47
N PHE A 252 36.73 24.80 -49.53
CA PHE A 252 37.30 24.10 -50.67
C PHE A 252 36.55 24.41 -51.97
N ALA A 253 35.22 24.39 -51.97
CA ALA A 253 34.40 24.74 -53.13
C ALA A 253 34.61 26.19 -53.59
N LEU A 254 34.76 27.13 -52.65
CA LEU A 254 35.06 28.53 -52.96
C LEU A 254 36.43 28.68 -53.61
N VAL A 255 37.47 28.04 -53.04
CA VAL A 255 38.83 28.09 -53.60
C VAL A 255 38.86 27.45 -54.99
N ALA A 256 38.27 26.27 -55.15
CA ALA A 256 38.20 25.56 -56.42
C ALA A 256 37.46 26.38 -57.49
N SER A 257 36.33 27.00 -57.15
CA SER A 257 35.58 27.85 -58.09
C SER A 257 36.31 29.17 -58.40
N SER A 258 37.01 29.77 -57.44
CA SER A 258 37.81 30.98 -57.67
C SER A 258 38.97 30.70 -58.63
N ILE A 259 39.64 29.55 -58.47
CA ILE A 259 40.66 29.06 -59.40
C ILE A 259 40.06 28.82 -60.78
N ALA A 260 38.88 28.18 -60.87
CA ALA A 260 38.21 27.97 -62.15
C ALA A 260 37.83 29.28 -62.85
N ILE A 261 37.34 30.30 -62.12
CA ILE A 261 37.07 31.63 -62.68
C ILE A 261 38.36 32.28 -63.19
N PHE A 262 39.44 32.21 -62.39
CA PHE A 262 40.73 32.75 -62.78
C PHE A 262 41.23 32.12 -64.09
N PHE A 263 41.17 30.78 -64.20
CA PHE A 263 41.55 30.09 -65.44
C PHE A 263 40.60 30.39 -66.59
N LEU A 264 39.29 30.48 -66.35
CA LEU A 264 38.35 30.87 -67.38
C LEU A 264 38.74 32.23 -67.94
N ILE A 265 38.98 33.25 -67.12
CA ILE A 265 39.34 34.61 -67.58
C ILE A 265 40.75 34.64 -68.21
N ALA A 266 41.72 33.93 -67.65
CA ALA A 266 43.10 33.94 -68.11
C ALA A 266 43.30 33.15 -69.42
N ALA A 267 42.58 32.04 -69.62
CA ALA A 267 42.71 31.17 -70.79
C ALA A 267 42.54 31.88 -72.15
N PRO A 268 41.50 32.71 -72.40
CA PRO A 268 41.37 33.42 -73.67
C PRO A 268 42.43 34.51 -73.84
N ILE A 269 42.88 35.15 -72.76
CA ILE A 269 43.95 36.17 -72.81
C ILE A 269 45.28 35.50 -73.17
N LEU A 270 45.64 34.43 -72.46
CA LEU A 270 46.84 33.64 -72.74
C LEU A 270 46.77 32.99 -74.12
N GLY A 271 45.61 32.45 -74.49
CA GLY A 271 45.39 31.88 -75.82
C GLY A 271 45.55 32.91 -76.93
N ALA A 272 45.01 34.12 -76.75
CA ALA A 272 45.16 35.20 -77.72
C ALA A 272 46.62 35.65 -77.88
N ILE A 273 47.41 35.63 -76.79
CA ILE A 273 48.85 35.99 -76.82
C ILE A 273 49.72 34.86 -77.40
N CYS A 274 49.46 33.61 -77.03
CA CYS A 274 50.26 32.47 -77.49
C CYS A 274 49.94 32.08 -78.94
N PHE A 275 48.66 32.15 -79.33
CA PHE A 275 48.17 31.74 -80.65
C PHE A 275 47.82 32.93 -81.54
N THR A 276 48.40 34.12 -81.28
CA THR A 276 48.19 35.29 -82.14
C THR A 276 48.41 34.98 -83.64
N PRO A 277 49.48 34.26 -84.06
CA PRO A 277 49.70 34.00 -85.49
C PRO A 277 48.67 33.03 -86.08
N GLU A 278 48.26 31.97 -85.37
CA GLU A 278 47.22 31.06 -85.86
C GLU A 278 45.86 31.74 -85.90
N VAL A 279 45.52 32.56 -84.89
CA VAL A 279 44.24 33.30 -84.87
C VAL A 279 44.18 34.30 -86.02
N LEU A 280 45.27 35.02 -86.30
CA LEU A 280 45.39 35.89 -87.48
C LEU A 280 45.26 35.09 -88.77
N HIS A 281 45.85 33.89 -88.85
CA HIS A 281 45.73 33.03 -90.01
C HIS A 281 44.31 32.49 -90.19
N TYR A 282 43.64 32.05 -89.13
CA TYR A 282 42.24 31.61 -89.15
C TYR A 282 41.30 32.77 -89.50
N LEU A 283 41.52 33.97 -88.97
CA LEU A 283 40.77 35.16 -89.36
C LEU A 283 41.01 35.48 -90.84
N ALA A 284 42.25 35.41 -91.32
CA ALA A 284 42.57 35.60 -92.73
C ALA A 284 41.93 34.53 -93.62
N GLN A 285 41.88 33.27 -93.19
CA GLN A 285 41.18 32.18 -93.88
C GLN A 285 39.66 32.38 -93.88
N ILE A 286 39.07 32.84 -92.78
CA ILE A 286 37.64 33.16 -92.72
C ILE A 286 37.32 34.34 -93.65
N VAL A 287 38.19 35.36 -93.69
CA VAL A 287 38.06 36.51 -94.61
C VAL A 287 38.27 36.09 -96.06
N ALA A 288 39.28 35.27 -96.37
CA ALA A 288 39.53 34.76 -97.72
C ALA A 288 38.46 33.76 -98.19
N ALA A 289 37.94 32.92 -97.30
CA ALA A 289 36.77 32.07 -97.59
C ALA A 289 35.47 32.88 -97.66
N SER A 290 35.48 34.14 -97.18
CA SER A 290 34.33 35.05 -97.28
C SER A 290 34.24 35.82 -98.58
N SER A 291 35.35 35.97 -99.32
CA SER A 291 35.26 36.29 -100.74
C SER A 291 34.71 35.07 -101.47
N LEU A 292 33.48 35.17 -101.98
CA LEU A 292 32.89 34.13 -102.83
C LEU A 292 33.82 33.90 -104.04
N PRO A 293 34.11 32.65 -104.43
CA PRO A 293 34.92 32.39 -105.61
C PRO A 293 34.22 33.01 -106.82
N THR A 294 34.83 34.02 -107.44
CA THR A 294 34.31 34.65 -108.66
C THR A 294 34.53 33.78 -109.90
N THR A 295 35.23 32.65 -109.75
CA THR A 295 35.64 31.75 -110.84
C THR A 295 35.54 30.29 -110.42
N ASP A 296 34.95 29.46 -111.28
CA ASP A 296 34.93 28.00 -111.15
C ASP A 296 36.35 27.41 -111.38
N THR A 297 36.56 26.16 -110.97
CA THR A 297 37.72 25.27 -111.20
C THR A 297 38.21 25.21 -112.66
N THR A 298 37.41 25.67 -113.61
CA THR A 298 37.69 25.77 -115.05
C THR A 298 38.06 27.20 -115.52
N GLY A 299 38.14 28.18 -114.60
CA GLY A 299 38.47 29.58 -114.91
C GLY A 299 37.30 30.41 -115.46
N GLN A 300 36.08 29.87 -115.50
CA GLN A 300 34.88 30.62 -115.92
C GLN A 300 34.32 31.47 -114.78
N VAL A 301 33.93 32.71 -115.12
CA VAL A 301 33.27 33.63 -114.19
C VAL A 301 31.87 33.10 -113.87
N LEU A 302 31.64 32.71 -112.61
CA LEU A 302 30.33 32.24 -112.14
C LEU A 302 29.33 33.42 -112.11
N PRO A 303 28.04 33.20 -112.42
CA PRO A 303 27.03 34.24 -112.30
C PRO A 303 26.97 34.75 -110.85
N ALA A 304 26.79 36.06 -110.70
CA ALA A 304 26.83 36.73 -109.40
C ALA A 304 25.99 35.97 -108.36
N PRO A 305 26.54 35.70 -107.17
CA PRO A 305 25.87 34.90 -106.16
C PRO A 305 24.53 35.53 -105.78
N ASN A 306 23.47 34.71 -105.75
CA ASN A 306 22.14 35.13 -105.35
C ASN A 306 22.17 35.64 -103.90
N ASP A 307 21.58 36.81 -103.62
CA ASP A 307 21.64 37.52 -102.32
C ASP A 307 21.28 36.61 -101.12
N THR A 308 20.40 35.64 -101.36
CA THR A 308 19.99 34.62 -100.39
C THR A 308 21.14 33.71 -99.94
N GLN A 309 22.04 33.31 -100.85
CA GLN A 309 23.17 32.43 -100.51
C GLN A 309 24.25 33.16 -99.71
N ILE A 310 24.50 34.43 -100.05
CA ILE A 310 25.42 35.30 -99.31
C ILE A 310 24.93 35.48 -97.87
N THR A 311 23.61 35.69 -97.71
CA THR A 311 22.98 35.87 -96.41
C THR A 311 23.03 34.59 -95.56
N ILE A 312 22.74 33.42 -96.13
CA ILE A 312 22.81 32.14 -95.42
C ILE A 312 24.25 31.82 -94.98
N ALA A 313 25.24 32.06 -95.84
CA ALA A 313 26.65 31.86 -95.50
C ALA A 313 27.13 32.82 -94.41
N ALA A 314 26.69 34.09 -94.44
CA ALA A 314 27.00 35.07 -93.40
C ALA A 314 26.37 34.70 -92.05
N ILE A 315 25.10 34.28 -92.04
CA ILE A 315 24.40 33.83 -90.83
C ILE A 315 25.07 32.58 -90.25
N GLY A 316 25.40 31.58 -91.07
CA GLY A 316 26.07 30.36 -90.60
C GLY A 316 27.41 30.65 -89.90
N ARG A 317 28.19 31.58 -90.44
CA ARG A 317 29.46 32.03 -89.83
C ARG A 317 29.26 32.81 -88.54
N LEU A 318 28.26 33.70 -88.50
CA LEU A 318 27.91 34.43 -87.30
C LEU A 318 27.52 33.45 -86.18
N VAL A 319 26.72 32.42 -86.50
CA VAL A 319 26.33 31.38 -85.54
C VAL A 319 27.56 30.60 -85.03
N ILE A 320 28.49 30.21 -85.92
CA ILE A 320 29.70 29.46 -85.54
C ILE A 320 30.58 30.25 -84.55
N VAL A 321 30.65 31.58 -84.66
CA VAL A 321 31.44 32.42 -83.73
C VAL A 321 30.65 32.79 -82.48
N THR A 322 29.37 33.16 -82.63
CA THR A 322 28.55 33.68 -81.52
C THR A 322 28.13 32.60 -80.54
N VAL A 323 27.85 31.36 -81.01
CA VAL A 323 27.40 30.27 -80.14
C VAL A 323 28.48 29.88 -79.11
N PRO A 324 29.76 29.63 -79.48
CA PRO A 324 30.81 29.36 -78.49
C PRO A 324 31.05 30.51 -77.52
N VAL A 325 31.02 31.76 -78.00
CA VAL A 325 31.17 32.95 -77.14
C VAL A 325 30.02 33.03 -76.13
N PHE A 326 28.78 32.82 -76.58
CA PHE A 326 27.61 32.83 -75.71
C PHE A 326 27.67 31.70 -74.67
N LEU A 327 27.98 30.47 -75.09
CA LEU A 327 28.15 29.33 -74.20
C LEU A 327 29.26 29.57 -73.17
N TYR A 328 30.35 30.21 -73.58
CA TYR A 328 31.46 30.56 -72.70
C TYR A 328 31.07 31.63 -71.67
N ILE A 329 30.39 32.71 -72.07
CA ILE A 329 29.84 33.71 -71.13
C ILE A 329 28.85 33.05 -70.17
N TRP A 330 28.01 32.15 -70.67
CA TRP A 330 27.06 31.41 -69.86
C TRP A 330 27.76 30.49 -68.84
N ALA A 331 28.84 29.81 -69.25
CA ALA A 331 29.67 29.01 -68.35
C ALA A 331 30.30 29.87 -67.24
N ILE A 332 30.87 31.04 -67.58
CA ILE A 332 31.38 31.99 -66.58
C ILE A 332 30.26 32.38 -65.62
N ARG A 333 29.07 32.73 -66.12
CA ARG A 333 27.92 33.10 -65.29
C ARG A 333 27.53 31.99 -64.31
N LEU A 334 27.56 30.73 -64.73
CA LEU A 334 27.29 29.58 -63.85
C LEU A 334 28.36 29.44 -62.76
N VAL A 335 29.64 29.54 -63.12
CA VAL A 335 30.73 29.41 -62.14
C VAL A 335 30.72 30.57 -61.15
N VAL A 336 30.48 31.81 -61.59
CA VAL A 336 30.33 32.98 -60.70
C VAL A 336 29.15 32.80 -59.75
N ARG A 337 28.00 32.32 -60.25
CA ARG A 337 26.84 32.02 -59.38
C ARG A 337 27.16 30.93 -58.35
N PHE A 338 27.89 29.89 -58.76
CA PHE A 338 28.33 28.84 -57.84
C PHE A 338 29.33 29.35 -56.79
N ASN A 339 30.25 30.23 -57.18
CA ASN A 339 31.21 30.86 -56.27
C ASN A 339 30.50 31.73 -55.23
N SER A 340 29.57 32.59 -55.66
CA SER A 340 28.74 33.41 -54.77
C SER A 340 27.94 32.56 -53.78
N ARG A 341 27.33 31.47 -54.24
CA ARG A 341 26.63 30.51 -53.37
C ARG A 341 27.58 29.85 -52.36
N SER A 342 28.79 29.51 -52.78
CA SER A 342 29.81 28.89 -51.91
C SER A 342 30.31 29.87 -50.84
N LEU A 343 30.44 31.16 -51.17
CA LEU A 343 30.75 32.23 -50.22
C LEU A 343 29.63 32.39 -49.18
N MET A 344 28.38 32.48 -49.62
CA MET A 344 27.23 32.57 -48.70
C MET A 344 27.13 31.36 -47.76
N LEU A 345 27.37 30.14 -48.27
CA LEU A 345 27.38 28.92 -47.45
C LEU A 345 28.56 28.86 -46.48
N LEU A 346 29.68 29.49 -46.81
CA LEU A 346 30.83 29.59 -45.92
C LEU A 346 30.55 30.59 -44.78
N ASP A 347 29.98 31.75 -45.10
CA ASP A 347 29.64 32.76 -44.10
C ASP A 347 28.55 32.27 -43.14
N ASP A 348 27.52 31.58 -43.63
CA ASP A 348 26.50 30.94 -42.77
C ASP A 348 27.12 29.88 -41.85
N ALA A 349 28.00 29.02 -42.38
CA ALA A 349 28.68 28.01 -41.56
C ALA A 349 29.56 28.64 -40.46
N ARG A 350 30.26 29.74 -40.78
CA ARG A 350 31.07 30.48 -39.80
C ARG A 350 30.23 31.14 -38.74
N LEU A 351 29.15 31.82 -39.12
CA LEU A 351 28.22 32.44 -38.17
C LEU A 351 27.64 31.41 -37.20
N ARG A 352 27.21 30.24 -37.70
CA ARG A 352 26.73 29.14 -36.86
C ARG A 352 27.81 28.55 -35.97
N LEU A 353 29.05 28.44 -36.45
CA LEU A 353 30.18 27.96 -35.65
C LEU A 353 30.52 28.94 -34.52
N THR A 354 30.57 30.25 -34.80
CA THR A 354 30.82 31.28 -33.79
C THR A 354 29.69 31.39 -32.78
N MET A 355 28.43 31.21 -33.20
CA MET A 355 27.28 31.15 -32.29
C MET A 355 27.35 29.92 -31.38
N LEU A 356 27.75 28.75 -31.91
CA LEU A 356 28.03 27.55 -31.11
C LEU A 356 29.17 27.78 -30.11
N ASP A 357 30.29 28.39 -30.53
CA ASP A 357 31.41 28.73 -29.66
C ASP A 357 31.00 29.72 -28.55
N THR A 358 30.13 30.69 -28.86
CA THR A 358 29.57 31.61 -27.86
C THR A 358 28.63 30.88 -26.89
N PHE A 359 27.79 29.98 -27.40
CA PHE A 359 26.92 29.12 -26.58
C PHE A 359 27.73 28.24 -25.63
N PHE A 360 28.85 27.69 -26.09
CA PHE A 360 29.78 26.93 -25.26
C PHE A 360 30.35 27.76 -24.12
N HIS A 361 30.84 28.96 -24.44
CA HIS A 361 31.40 29.86 -23.44
C HIS A 361 30.39 30.28 -22.38
N LEU A 362 29.10 30.39 -22.77
CA LEU A 362 27.98 30.71 -21.87
C LEU A 362 27.56 29.53 -20.99
N ILE A 363 27.62 28.29 -21.49
CA ILE A 363 27.36 27.09 -20.69
C ILE A 363 28.50 26.84 -19.70
N GLU A 364 29.75 26.93 -20.18
CA GLU A 364 30.95 26.61 -19.37
C GLU A 364 31.13 27.58 -18.20
N LYS A 365 30.73 28.85 -18.36
CA LYS A 365 30.81 29.87 -17.30
C LYS A 365 29.62 29.88 -16.35
N GLU A 366 28.68 28.94 -16.45
CA GLU A 366 27.46 28.77 -15.61
C GLU A 366 26.54 30.00 -15.44
N GLY A 367 26.85 31.15 -16.05
CA GLY A 367 26.15 32.42 -15.81
C GLY A 367 24.90 32.66 -16.68
N ALA A 368 24.60 31.80 -17.65
CA ALA A 368 23.48 32.01 -18.57
C ALA A 368 22.22 31.25 -18.13
N VAL A 369 21.14 32.02 -17.92
CA VAL A 369 19.80 31.57 -17.56
C VAL A 369 19.28 30.54 -18.58
N LYS A 370 18.47 29.57 -18.13
CA LYS A 370 17.93 28.51 -19.00
C LYS A 370 17.16 29.06 -20.20
N GLU A 371 16.55 30.24 -20.08
CA GLU A 371 15.87 30.94 -21.17
C GLU A 371 16.83 31.35 -22.31
N ASP A 372 18.02 31.88 -21.99
CA ASP A 372 19.00 32.33 -23.00
C ASP A 372 19.52 31.16 -23.83
N ARG A 373 19.65 29.98 -23.22
CA ARG A 373 20.07 28.76 -23.90
C ARG A 373 19.07 28.34 -24.97
N ALA A 374 17.78 28.44 -24.68
CA ALA A 374 16.72 28.12 -25.63
C ALA A 374 16.67 29.13 -26.79
N LEU A 375 16.90 30.41 -26.52
CA LEU A 375 16.97 31.45 -27.56
C LEU A 375 18.15 31.23 -28.52
N VAL A 376 19.34 30.89 -28.00
CA VAL A 376 20.51 30.63 -28.85
C VAL A 376 20.35 29.34 -29.66
N LEU A 377 19.78 28.28 -29.08
CA LEU A 377 19.44 27.05 -29.82
C LEU A 377 18.43 27.33 -30.95
N ASN A 378 17.41 28.13 -30.69
CA ASN A 378 16.44 28.54 -31.71
C ASN A 378 17.11 29.34 -32.83
N ALA A 379 18.01 30.27 -32.50
CA ALA A 379 18.79 31.01 -33.47
C ALA A 379 19.72 30.10 -34.31
N LEU A 380 20.27 29.03 -33.72
CA LEU A 380 21.19 28.10 -34.39
C LEU A 380 20.49 27.18 -35.41
N PHE A 381 19.24 26.79 -35.12
CA PHE A 381 18.45 25.92 -36.00
C PHE A 381 17.56 26.67 -36.98
N ARG A 382 17.57 28.01 -36.97
CA ARG A 382 16.86 28.78 -37.99
C ARG A 382 17.40 28.48 -39.39
N PRO A 383 16.51 28.41 -40.40
CA PRO A 383 16.93 28.29 -41.78
C PRO A 383 17.86 29.46 -42.14
N GLY A 384 18.94 29.18 -42.86
CA GLY A 384 19.84 30.22 -43.32
C GLY A 384 19.11 31.19 -44.24
N PRO A 385 19.54 32.48 -44.30
CA PRO A 385 18.90 33.48 -45.13
C PRO A 385 18.81 33.00 -46.59
N GLY A 386 17.58 32.86 -47.10
CA GLY A 386 17.29 32.40 -48.46
C GLY A 386 16.80 30.96 -48.62
N HIS A 387 16.58 30.19 -47.54
CA HIS A 387 15.85 28.91 -47.59
C HIS A 387 14.64 28.95 -46.65
N GLY A 388 13.48 29.34 -47.20
CA GLY A 388 12.19 29.24 -46.53
C GLY A 388 11.82 30.49 -45.73
N ASP A 389 10.66 31.05 -46.06
CA ASP A 389 9.93 31.96 -45.18
C ASP A 389 9.87 31.36 -43.77
N ASN A 390 9.94 32.23 -42.77
CA ASN A 390 9.57 31.88 -41.40
C ASN A 390 8.11 31.42 -41.41
N VAL A 391 7.87 30.14 -41.68
CA VAL A 391 6.70 29.46 -41.13
C VAL A 391 6.97 29.43 -39.64
N ASP A 392 6.44 30.45 -38.95
CA ASP A 392 6.24 30.38 -37.52
C ASP A 392 5.67 28.99 -37.22
N PRO A 393 6.25 28.22 -36.27
CA PRO A 393 5.71 26.92 -35.92
C PRO A 393 4.22 27.14 -35.64
N PRO A 394 3.31 26.44 -36.34
CA PRO A 394 1.89 26.72 -36.27
C PRO A 394 1.53 26.72 -34.79
N ASN A 395 1.02 27.85 -34.31
CA ASN A 395 0.70 28.05 -32.91
C ASN A 395 -0.22 26.89 -32.51
N PHE A 396 0.28 25.94 -31.71
CA PHE A 396 -0.45 24.70 -31.42
C PHE A 396 -1.83 24.99 -30.80
N THR A 397 -1.99 26.16 -30.21
CA THR A 397 -3.26 26.77 -29.77
C THR A 397 -4.28 26.93 -30.90
N GLU A 398 -3.91 27.30 -32.12
CA GLU A 398 -4.87 27.37 -33.24
C GLU A 398 -5.35 26.00 -33.70
N LEU A 399 -4.47 24.99 -33.70
CA LEU A 399 -4.85 23.62 -34.02
C LEU A 399 -5.75 23.01 -32.95
N VAL A 400 -5.51 23.30 -31.68
CA VAL A 400 -6.38 22.88 -30.57
C VAL A 400 -7.71 23.64 -30.58
N THR A 401 -7.73 24.94 -30.88
CA THR A 401 -8.98 25.72 -30.96
C THR A 401 -9.83 25.30 -32.16
N LYS A 402 -9.20 24.91 -33.27
CA LYS A 402 -9.87 24.36 -34.46
C LYS A 402 -10.32 22.91 -34.27
N ALA A 403 -9.62 22.12 -33.44
CA ALA A 403 -10.03 20.77 -33.06
C ALA A 403 -11.11 20.76 -31.94
N MET A 404 -11.15 21.78 -31.09
CA MET A 404 -12.14 21.95 -30.02
C MET A 404 -13.45 22.63 -30.47
N GLY A 405 -13.62 22.92 -31.77
CA GLY A 405 -14.93 23.20 -32.34
C GLY A 405 -15.61 24.47 -31.83
N SER A 406 -14.89 25.59 -31.69
CA SER A 406 -15.53 26.90 -31.64
C SER A 406 -15.69 27.45 -33.05
N THR A 407 -16.80 27.09 -33.70
CA THR A 407 -17.33 27.85 -34.83
C THR A 407 -17.90 29.15 -34.25
N PRO A 408 -17.38 30.35 -34.57
CA PRO A 408 -18.08 31.57 -34.22
C PRO A 408 -19.34 31.64 -35.06
N GLY A 409 -20.48 31.59 -34.37
CA GLY A 409 -21.80 31.73 -34.98
C GLY A 409 -21.92 33.03 -35.76
N LYS A 410 -22.57 32.92 -36.92
CA LYS A 410 -23.24 34.05 -37.55
C LYS A 410 -24.40 34.53 -36.71
#